data_AF-A0A2T4VG00-F1
#
_entry.id   AF-A0A2T4VG00-F1
#
_cell.length_a   1.000
_cell.length_b   1.000
_cell.length_c   1.000
_cell.angle_alpha   90.00
_cell.angle_beta   90.00
_cell.angle_gamma   90.00
#
_symmetry.space_group_name_H-M   'P 1'
#
loop_
_entity.id
_entity.type
_entity.pdbx_description
1 polymer ?
#
loop_
_entity_poly.entity_id
_entity_poly.type
_entity_poly.pdbx_seq_one_letter_code
_entity_poly.pdbx_strand_id
1 'polypeptide(L)'
;MPALAAEPAPAPAPVPKRPVHTYSIVARDPETGELGVAVQSHWFSVGAAVPWAEAGVGAVATQSFVDPSYGKLGLDLMRAGRGAPESLAGLLAADSASQVRQVAMIDAKGRVAAHTGDKCIAAAGHIVGENFSVQANMMEKDTVWPAMAKAFRETKGDLAERMLAALEAAEAQGGDIRGRQSAALIMVSGKPSGRPWADRKFDLRVDDHPVPLKELRRLVTLQRAYNLMNEGDLAIEHNDTEAALKAYSAAEALAPGNAEMVFWHAVSLVNAGKVDEALPLLQKTYKADARWKELLKRLPKSGLLPEDPKLMNRLLGTSR
;
A
#
# COMPACT_ATOMS: atom_id res chain seq x y z
N MET A 1 52.83 0.91 -3.15
CA MET A 1 51.36 0.78 -3.21
C MET A 1 51.02 -0.63 -2.76
N PRO A 2 50.60 -0.87 -1.51
CA PRO A 2 50.17 -2.21 -1.12
C PRO A 2 48.81 -2.49 -1.79
N ALA A 3 48.67 -3.70 -2.34
CA ALA A 3 47.42 -4.17 -2.92
C ALA A 3 46.36 -4.27 -1.81
N LEU A 4 45.22 -3.59 -1.99
CA LEU A 4 44.04 -3.78 -1.15
C LEU A 4 43.56 -5.23 -1.34
N ALA A 5 43.66 -6.03 -0.29
CA ALA A 5 43.01 -7.33 -0.23
C ALA A 5 41.50 -7.12 -0.37
N ALA A 6 40.86 -7.88 -1.25
CA ALA A 6 39.41 -7.88 -1.38
C ALA A 6 38.79 -8.29 -0.04
N GLU A 7 37.88 -7.48 0.48
CA GLU A 7 37.14 -7.82 1.69
C GLU A 7 36.33 -9.12 1.48
N PRO A 8 36.29 -10.01 2.49
CA PRO A 8 35.46 -11.21 2.41
C PRO A 8 33.99 -10.82 2.23
N ALA A 9 33.28 -11.56 1.39
CA ALA A 9 31.85 -11.37 1.20
C ALA A 9 31.12 -11.39 2.56
N PRO A 10 30.15 -10.48 2.77
CA PRO A 10 29.43 -10.41 4.02
C PRO A 10 28.75 -11.75 4.32
N ALA A 11 28.81 -12.17 5.59
CA ALA A 11 28.13 -13.37 6.05
C ALA A 11 26.62 -13.28 5.73
N PRO A 12 25.97 -14.40 5.36
CA PRO A 12 24.53 -14.39 5.10
C PRO A 12 23.78 -13.93 6.35
N ALA A 13 22.77 -13.09 6.15
CA ALA A 13 21.92 -12.62 7.24
C ALA A 13 21.31 -13.82 7.99
N PRO A 14 21.15 -13.73 9.33
CA PRO A 14 20.58 -14.83 10.11
C PRO A 14 19.15 -15.12 9.63
N VAL A 15 18.94 -16.35 9.15
CA VAL A 15 17.60 -16.84 8.78
C VAL A 15 16.80 -17.03 10.07
N PRO A 16 15.56 -16.49 10.17
CA PRO A 16 14.71 -16.71 11.34
C PRO A 16 14.57 -18.21 11.62
N LYS A 17 14.89 -18.64 12.85
CA LYS A 17 14.81 -20.07 13.24
C LYS A 17 13.39 -20.57 13.47
N ARG A 18 12.38 -19.69 13.37
CA ARG A 18 10.96 -20.03 13.55
C ARG A 18 10.16 -19.46 12.37
N PRO A 19 9.18 -20.20 11.86
CA PRO A 19 8.33 -19.74 10.76
C PRO A 19 7.46 -18.57 11.20
N VAL A 20 7.26 -17.64 10.28
CA VAL A 20 6.36 -16.50 10.40
C VAL A 20 5.00 -16.93 9.85
N HIS A 21 3.99 -17.04 10.72
CA HIS A 21 2.62 -17.36 10.32
C HIS A 21 2.04 -16.16 9.57
N THR A 22 1.49 -16.40 8.40
CA THR A 22 1.13 -15.30 7.51
C THR A 22 0.07 -15.79 6.54
N TYR A 23 -0.88 -14.92 6.22
CA TYR A 23 -1.69 -15.08 5.02
C TYR A 23 -1.52 -13.84 4.14
N SER A 24 -1.41 -14.07 2.84
CA SER A 24 -1.17 -13.00 1.87
C SER A 24 -1.79 -13.32 0.52
N ILE A 25 -1.87 -12.27 -0.31
CA ILE A 25 -2.32 -12.33 -1.70
C ILE A 25 -1.33 -11.57 -2.57
N VAL A 26 -0.98 -12.14 -3.72
CA VAL A 26 -0.41 -11.40 -4.85
C VAL A 26 -1.47 -11.32 -5.94
N ALA A 27 -1.63 -10.16 -6.57
CA ALA A 27 -2.66 -10.01 -7.58
C ALA A 27 -2.29 -8.97 -8.66
N ARG A 28 -2.95 -9.11 -9.81
CA ARG A 28 -2.92 -8.16 -10.92
C ARG A 28 -4.34 -7.81 -11.31
N ASP A 29 -4.58 -6.53 -11.59
CA ASP A 29 -5.79 -6.11 -12.27
C ASP A 29 -5.60 -6.20 -13.80
N PRO A 30 -6.37 -7.03 -14.53
CA PRO A 30 -6.23 -7.14 -15.96
C PRO A 30 -6.57 -5.88 -16.75
N GLU A 31 -7.44 -5.01 -16.22
CA GLU A 31 -7.89 -3.80 -16.91
C GLU A 31 -6.85 -2.68 -16.83
N THR A 32 -6.35 -2.39 -15.63
CA THR A 32 -5.38 -1.31 -15.38
C THR A 32 -3.93 -1.79 -15.48
N GLY A 33 -3.70 -3.09 -15.36
CA GLY A 33 -2.38 -3.70 -15.24
C GLY A 33 -1.73 -3.54 -13.86
N GLU A 34 -2.40 -2.90 -12.90
CA GLU A 34 -1.89 -2.72 -11.53
C GLU A 34 -1.51 -4.05 -10.90
N LEU A 35 -0.45 -4.01 -10.09
CA LEU A 35 0.10 -5.18 -9.39
C LEU A 35 0.16 -4.87 -7.91
N GLY A 36 -0.08 -5.87 -7.07
CA GLY A 36 -0.01 -5.67 -5.62
C GLY A 36 0.22 -6.92 -4.80
N VAL A 37 0.62 -6.67 -3.56
CA VAL A 37 0.72 -7.66 -2.49
C VAL A 37 0.06 -7.11 -1.24
N ALA A 38 -0.80 -7.90 -0.63
CA ALA A 38 -1.38 -7.59 0.68
C ALA A 38 -1.15 -8.76 1.64
N VAL A 39 -0.88 -8.45 2.91
CA VAL A 39 -0.47 -9.43 3.91
C VAL A 39 -0.93 -9.07 5.31
N GLN A 40 -1.24 -10.07 6.13
CA GLN A 40 -1.41 -9.94 7.59
C GLN A 40 -0.70 -11.08 8.33
N SER A 41 -0.23 -10.78 9.55
CA SER A 41 0.47 -11.73 10.42
C SER A 41 0.31 -11.36 11.90
N HIS A 42 0.47 -12.32 12.81
CA HIS A 42 0.79 -12.06 14.23
C HIS A 42 2.30 -11.82 14.47
N TRP A 43 3.08 -11.55 13.42
CA TRP A 43 4.47 -11.13 13.54
C TRP A 43 4.59 -9.61 13.52
N PHE A 44 5.58 -9.06 14.20
CA PHE A 44 5.88 -7.64 14.15
C PHE A 44 6.35 -7.20 12.75
N SER A 45 5.81 -6.11 12.23
CA SER A 45 6.28 -5.46 10.99
C SER A 45 6.40 -6.40 9.76
N VAL A 46 5.34 -7.18 9.48
CA VAL A 46 5.32 -8.10 8.32
C VAL A 46 5.58 -7.40 6.98
N GLY A 47 5.20 -6.13 6.87
CA GLY A 47 5.34 -5.31 5.67
C GLY A 47 6.79 -5.08 5.23
N ALA A 48 7.76 -5.23 6.14
CA ALA A 48 9.18 -5.06 5.83
C ALA A 48 9.79 -6.22 5.04
N ALA A 49 9.19 -7.41 5.12
CA ALA A 49 9.83 -8.64 4.63
C ALA A 49 9.01 -9.37 3.56
N VAL A 50 7.68 -9.40 3.69
CA VAL A 50 6.82 -10.24 2.84
C VAL A 50 6.48 -9.61 1.49
N PRO A 51 5.96 -8.36 1.42
CA PRO A 51 5.44 -7.84 0.17
C PRO A 51 6.52 -7.14 -0.68
N TRP A 52 6.58 -7.50 -1.95
CA TRP A 52 7.44 -6.88 -2.96
C TRP A 52 6.62 -6.65 -4.23
N ALA A 53 6.73 -5.47 -4.83
CA ALA A 53 6.08 -5.19 -6.11
C ALA A 53 6.86 -4.13 -6.89
N GLU A 54 6.82 -4.24 -8.21
CA GLU A 54 7.43 -3.30 -9.13
C GLU A 54 6.58 -3.13 -10.39
N ALA A 55 6.33 -1.86 -10.74
CA ALA A 55 5.46 -1.49 -11.83
C ALA A 55 5.94 -2.06 -13.17
N GLY A 56 5.01 -2.67 -13.90
CA GLY A 56 5.31 -3.33 -15.18
C GLY A 56 6.23 -4.55 -15.10
N VAL A 57 6.63 -5.00 -13.89
CA VAL A 57 7.49 -6.17 -13.70
C VAL A 57 6.73 -7.32 -13.05
N GLY A 58 6.27 -7.13 -11.81
CA GLY A 58 5.58 -8.20 -11.07
C GLY A 58 5.42 -7.89 -9.59
N ALA A 59 4.90 -8.88 -8.86
CA ALA A 59 4.71 -8.85 -7.42
C ALA A 59 5.08 -10.21 -6.80
N VAL A 60 5.67 -10.18 -5.59
CA VAL A 60 6.17 -11.35 -4.87
C VAL A 60 5.76 -11.27 -3.40
N ALA A 61 5.23 -12.37 -2.87
CA ALA A 61 5.04 -12.59 -1.44
C ALA A 61 5.93 -13.76 -0.99
N THR A 62 6.82 -13.54 -0.02
CA THR A 62 7.68 -14.57 0.60
C THR A 62 7.39 -14.67 2.09
N GLN A 63 7.00 -15.86 2.58
CA GLN A 63 6.50 -16.09 3.94
C GLN A 63 6.86 -17.47 4.50
N SER A 64 6.31 -17.83 5.66
CA SER A 64 6.75 -18.96 6.50
C SER A 64 8.17 -18.71 7.02
N PHE A 65 9.15 -19.55 6.72
CA PHE A 65 10.56 -19.20 6.89
C PHE A 65 10.96 -18.22 5.79
N VAL A 66 10.64 -16.94 6.02
CA VAL A 66 10.89 -15.86 5.06
C VAL A 66 12.36 -15.85 4.65
N ASP A 67 12.57 -15.81 3.34
CA ASP A 67 13.84 -15.44 2.74
C ASP A 67 13.58 -14.23 1.83
N PRO A 68 14.02 -13.01 2.23
CA PRO A 68 13.81 -11.78 1.46
C PRO A 68 14.42 -11.83 0.05
N SER A 69 15.39 -12.72 -0.21
CA SER A 69 16.01 -12.83 -1.53
C SER A 69 15.01 -13.21 -2.63
N TYR A 70 13.98 -13.99 -2.32
CA TYR A 70 12.90 -14.32 -3.27
C TYR A 70 12.21 -13.07 -3.81
N GLY A 71 12.03 -12.04 -2.98
CA GLY A 71 11.42 -10.78 -3.37
C GLY A 71 12.26 -10.06 -4.42
N LYS A 72 13.49 -9.71 -4.06
CA LYS A 72 14.40 -8.98 -4.96
C LYS A 72 14.78 -9.78 -6.21
N LEU A 73 15.22 -11.03 -6.04
CA LEU A 73 15.67 -11.87 -7.16
C LEU A 73 14.50 -12.28 -8.06
N GLY A 74 13.30 -12.51 -7.50
CA GLY A 74 12.11 -12.79 -8.29
C GLY A 74 11.75 -11.61 -9.21
N LEU A 75 11.74 -10.39 -8.67
CA LEU A 75 11.55 -9.17 -9.47
C LEU A 75 12.67 -8.97 -10.50
N ASP A 76 13.92 -9.24 -10.16
CA ASP A 76 15.04 -9.13 -11.10
C ASP A 76 14.91 -10.10 -12.29
N LEU A 77 14.56 -11.36 -12.03
CA LEU A 77 14.35 -12.37 -13.07
C LEU A 77 13.17 -12.00 -13.97
N MET A 78 12.07 -11.51 -13.38
CA MET A 78 10.91 -11.04 -14.15
C MET A 78 11.25 -9.81 -15.00
N ARG A 79 12.03 -8.86 -14.47
CA ARG A 79 12.52 -7.70 -15.22
C ARG A 79 13.43 -8.11 -16.38
N ALA A 80 14.22 -9.17 -16.20
CA ALA A 80 15.06 -9.76 -17.24
C ALA A 80 14.26 -10.59 -18.27
N GLY A 81 12.92 -10.65 -18.16
CA GLY A 81 12.03 -11.25 -19.14
C GLY A 81 11.55 -12.66 -18.82
N ARG A 82 11.98 -13.26 -17.71
CA ARG A 82 11.45 -14.55 -17.26
C ARG A 82 10.02 -14.41 -16.75
N GLY A 83 9.20 -15.44 -16.90
CA GLY A 83 7.87 -15.45 -16.27
C GLY A 83 7.94 -15.69 -14.77
N ALA A 84 6.87 -15.32 -14.05
CA ALA A 84 6.76 -15.67 -12.63
C ALA A 84 6.92 -17.18 -12.35
N PRO A 85 6.34 -18.11 -13.16
CA PRO A 85 6.60 -19.55 -12.99
C PRO A 85 8.06 -19.96 -13.14
N GLU A 86 8.75 -19.47 -14.17
CA GLU A 86 10.15 -19.80 -14.44
C GLU A 86 11.07 -19.20 -13.37
N SER A 87 10.76 -17.99 -12.91
CA SER A 87 11.50 -17.29 -11.86
C SER A 87 11.39 -18.04 -10.54
N LEU A 88 10.17 -18.41 -10.13
CA LEU A 88 9.95 -19.16 -8.89
C LEU A 88 10.62 -20.55 -8.95
N ALA A 89 10.46 -21.28 -10.06
CA ALA A 89 11.07 -22.60 -10.22
C ALA A 89 12.60 -22.55 -10.10
N GLY A 90 13.24 -21.56 -10.75
CA GLY A 90 14.69 -21.37 -10.67
C GLY A 90 15.19 -21.05 -9.26
N LEU A 91 14.46 -20.21 -8.52
CA LEU A 91 14.82 -19.85 -7.14
C LEU A 91 14.64 -21.03 -6.17
N LEU A 92 13.56 -21.80 -6.30
CA LEU A 92 13.33 -22.99 -5.49
C LEU A 92 14.39 -24.06 -5.73
N ALA A 93 14.84 -24.25 -6.97
CA ALA A 93 15.90 -25.20 -7.30
C ALA A 93 17.26 -24.83 -6.68
N ALA A 94 17.49 -23.53 -6.43
CA ALA A 94 18.70 -23.03 -5.78
C ALA A 94 18.61 -23.03 -4.23
N ASP A 95 17.42 -23.21 -3.65
CA ASP A 95 17.19 -23.16 -2.21
C ASP A 95 17.04 -24.57 -1.61
N SER A 96 18.10 -25.03 -0.94
CA SER A 96 18.11 -26.32 -0.22
C SER A 96 17.15 -26.36 0.99
N ALA A 97 16.58 -25.21 1.36
CA ALA A 97 15.56 -25.07 2.40
C ALA A 97 14.15 -24.79 1.83
N SER A 98 13.92 -24.98 0.52
CA SER A 98 12.64 -24.74 -0.15
C SER A 98 11.43 -25.42 0.53
N GLN A 99 11.64 -26.56 1.21
CA GLN A 99 10.63 -27.27 2.01
C GLN A 99 10.02 -26.47 3.17
N VAL A 100 10.70 -25.45 3.69
CA VAL A 100 10.16 -24.57 4.76
C VAL A 100 9.62 -23.23 4.24
N ARG A 101 9.74 -22.98 2.93
CA ARG A 101 9.34 -21.72 2.29
C ARG A 101 7.89 -21.77 1.86
N GLN A 102 7.26 -20.59 1.85
CA GLN A 102 6.02 -20.36 1.14
C GLN A 102 6.16 -19.07 0.32
N VAL A 103 6.01 -19.17 -1.00
CA VAL A 103 6.28 -18.05 -1.91
C VAL A 103 5.22 -18.01 -3.00
N ALA A 104 4.74 -16.81 -3.34
CA ALA A 104 3.89 -16.59 -4.51
C ALA A 104 4.43 -15.45 -5.36
N MET A 105 4.36 -15.60 -6.68
CA MET A 105 4.82 -14.62 -7.67
C MET A 105 3.75 -14.44 -8.74
N ILE A 106 3.59 -13.20 -9.20
CA ILE A 106 2.81 -12.85 -10.38
C ILE A 106 3.61 -11.86 -11.22
N ASP A 107 3.66 -12.06 -12.53
CA ASP A 107 4.31 -11.13 -13.44
C ASP A 107 3.32 -10.14 -14.08
N ALA A 108 3.85 -9.11 -14.74
CA ALA A 108 3.05 -8.08 -15.40
C ALA A 108 2.16 -8.59 -16.55
N LYS A 109 2.34 -9.84 -16.99
CA LYS A 109 1.47 -10.51 -17.98
C LYS A 109 0.37 -11.34 -17.31
N GLY A 110 0.31 -11.36 -15.98
CA GLY A 110 -0.68 -12.10 -15.21
C GLY A 110 -0.38 -13.60 -15.06
N ARG A 111 0.84 -14.05 -15.41
CA ARG A 111 1.25 -15.44 -15.13
C ARG A 111 1.58 -15.54 -13.65
N VAL A 112 1.09 -16.59 -13.00
CA VAL A 112 1.17 -16.77 -11.55
C VAL A 112 1.85 -18.09 -11.23
N ALA A 113 2.66 -18.12 -10.17
CA ALA A 113 3.15 -19.35 -9.57
C ALA A 113 3.23 -19.22 -8.05
N ALA A 114 2.98 -20.31 -7.35
CA ALA A 114 3.08 -20.37 -5.90
C ALA A 114 3.70 -21.70 -5.45
N HIS A 115 4.31 -21.67 -4.27
CA HIS A 115 4.94 -22.81 -3.62
C HIS A 115 4.58 -22.80 -2.14
N THR A 116 4.29 -23.99 -1.61
CA THR A 116 4.15 -24.22 -0.17
C THR A 116 4.92 -25.47 0.15
N GLY A 117 6.06 -25.31 0.82
CA GLY A 117 6.89 -26.43 1.21
C GLY A 117 6.19 -27.36 2.21
N ASP A 118 6.49 -28.65 2.12
CA ASP A 118 5.91 -29.72 2.94
C ASP A 118 6.25 -29.62 4.44
N LYS A 119 7.24 -28.82 4.82
CA LYS A 119 7.61 -28.51 6.21
C LYS A 119 7.11 -27.14 6.70
N CYS A 120 6.23 -26.48 5.94
CA CYS A 120 5.43 -25.40 6.51
C CYS A 120 4.54 -25.96 7.62
N ILE A 121 4.35 -25.21 8.72
CA ILE A 121 3.49 -25.70 9.80
C ILE A 121 2.04 -25.80 9.30
N ALA A 122 1.36 -26.87 9.73
CA ALA A 122 0.06 -27.33 9.25
C ALA A 122 -1.04 -26.26 9.19
N ALA A 123 -2.10 -26.58 8.44
CA ALA A 123 -3.01 -25.59 7.86
C ALA A 123 -2.21 -24.57 7.02
N ALA A 124 -1.42 -25.13 6.10
CA ALA A 124 -0.66 -24.38 5.11
C ALA A 124 -1.04 -24.83 3.70
N GLY A 125 -1.27 -23.86 2.83
CA GLY A 125 -1.65 -24.10 1.44
C GLY A 125 -1.74 -22.81 0.64
N HIS A 126 -2.08 -22.96 -0.63
CA HIS A 126 -2.28 -21.85 -1.55
C HIS A 126 -3.32 -22.22 -2.62
N ILE A 127 -3.87 -21.20 -3.27
CA ILE A 127 -4.67 -21.31 -4.49
C ILE A 127 -4.10 -20.35 -5.51
N VAL A 128 -3.70 -20.88 -6.66
CA VAL A 128 -3.41 -20.09 -7.86
C VAL A 128 -4.70 -19.91 -8.66
N GLY A 129 -5.02 -18.66 -8.99
CA GLY A 129 -6.14 -18.29 -9.83
C GLY A 129 -5.71 -17.42 -11.00
N GLU A 130 -6.68 -17.01 -11.82
CA GLU A 130 -6.43 -16.09 -12.92
C GLU A 130 -6.06 -14.70 -12.39
N ASN A 131 -4.84 -14.23 -12.69
CA ASN A 131 -4.28 -12.95 -12.21
C ASN A 131 -4.14 -12.83 -10.67
N PHE A 132 -4.12 -13.93 -9.91
CA PHE A 132 -3.81 -13.87 -8.47
C PHE A 132 -3.32 -15.19 -7.88
N SER A 133 -2.69 -15.12 -6.70
CA SER A 133 -2.51 -16.26 -5.78
C SER A 133 -2.79 -15.82 -4.36
N VAL A 134 -3.44 -16.69 -3.59
CA VAL A 134 -3.59 -16.56 -2.13
C VAL A 134 -2.87 -17.70 -1.44
N GLN A 135 -2.21 -17.41 -0.32
CA GLN A 135 -1.38 -18.38 0.39
C GLN A 135 -1.42 -18.11 1.89
N ALA A 136 -1.40 -19.17 2.68
CA ALA A 136 -1.36 -19.07 4.14
C ALA A 136 -0.63 -20.25 4.78
N ASN A 137 -0.11 -20.07 6.00
CA ASN A 137 0.49 -21.12 6.83
C ASN A 137 0.24 -20.87 8.33
N MET A 138 0.14 -21.94 9.13
CA MET A 138 -0.31 -21.90 10.53
C MET A 138 -1.66 -21.23 10.76
N MET A 139 -2.60 -21.53 9.89
CA MET A 139 -3.94 -21.01 10.06
C MET A 139 -4.69 -21.79 11.16
N GLU A 140 -5.70 -21.17 11.75
CA GLU A 140 -6.64 -21.89 12.62
C GLU A 140 -7.34 -23.01 11.86
N LYS A 141 -7.63 -22.78 10.56
CA LYS A 141 -8.36 -23.69 9.67
C LYS A 141 -7.76 -23.70 8.27
N ASP A 142 -7.86 -24.83 7.59
CA ASP A 142 -7.51 -24.96 6.16
C ASP A 142 -8.51 -24.26 5.22
N THR A 143 -9.66 -23.82 5.74
CA THR A 143 -10.65 -23.02 5.02
C THR A 143 -10.24 -21.58 4.74
N VAL A 144 -9.11 -21.11 5.30
CA VAL A 144 -8.62 -19.74 5.13
C VAL A 144 -8.34 -19.38 3.67
N TRP A 145 -7.42 -20.06 2.98
CA TRP A 145 -7.07 -19.68 1.60
C TRP A 145 -8.21 -19.93 0.58
N PRO A 146 -9.09 -20.94 0.72
CA PRO A 146 -10.32 -21.01 -0.08
C PRO A 146 -11.24 -19.80 0.12
N ALA A 147 -11.42 -19.32 1.36
CA ALA A 147 -12.22 -18.14 1.64
C ALA A 147 -11.61 -16.86 1.03
N MET A 148 -10.28 -16.71 1.13
CA MET A 148 -9.55 -15.60 0.49
C MET A 148 -9.79 -15.59 -1.03
N ALA A 149 -9.64 -16.73 -1.69
CA ALA A 149 -9.82 -16.85 -3.14
C ALA A 149 -11.25 -16.53 -3.57
N LYS A 150 -12.25 -16.99 -2.80
CA LYS A 150 -13.67 -16.68 -3.04
C LYS A 150 -13.94 -15.18 -2.93
N ALA A 151 -13.50 -14.55 -1.84
CA ALA A 151 -13.70 -13.13 -1.60
C ALA A 151 -13.05 -12.26 -2.70
N PHE A 152 -11.81 -12.57 -3.09
CA PHE A 152 -11.11 -11.82 -4.14
C PHE A 152 -11.83 -11.87 -5.52
N ARG A 153 -12.48 -12.99 -5.84
CA ARG A 153 -13.23 -13.19 -7.10
C ARG A 153 -14.59 -12.50 -7.09
N GLU A 154 -15.26 -12.50 -5.95
CA GLU A 154 -16.64 -11.99 -5.82
C GLU A 154 -16.69 -10.48 -5.58
N THR A 155 -15.71 -9.94 -4.85
CA THR A 155 -15.62 -8.51 -4.54
C THR A 155 -15.42 -7.67 -5.81
N LYS A 156 -16.19 -6.59 -5.91
CA LYS A 156 -16.08 -5.57 -6.96
C LYS A 156 -15.30 -4.37 -6.44
N GLY A 157 -14.82 -3.54 -7.36
CA GLY A 157 -13.99 -2.38 -7.06
C GLY A 157 -12.56 -2.55 -7.53
N ASP A 158 -11.69 -1.62 -7.11
CA ASP A 158 -10.28 -1.61 -7.48
C ASP A 158 -9.50 -2.79 -6.87
N LEU A 159 -8.25 -2.95 -7.32
CA LEU A 159 -7.39 -4.05 -6.87
C LEU A 159 -7.15 -4.02 -5.35
N ALA A 160 -7.00 -2.82 -4.76
CA ALA A 160 -6.79 -2.65 -3.32
C ALA A 160 -7.99 -3.16 -2.52
N GLU A 161 -9.23 -2.82 -2.91
CA GLU A 161 -10.45 -3.28 -2.24
C GLU A 161 -10.58 -4.80 -2.29
N ARG A 162 -10.32 -5.39 -3.46
CA ARG A 162 -10.40 -6.84 -3.65
C ARG A 162 -9.35 -7.58 -2.82
N MET A 163 -8.12 -7.07 -2.73
CA MET A 163 -7.07 -7.65 -1.88
C MET A 163 -7.39 -7.52 -0.39
N LEU A 164 -7.93 -6.37 0.06
CA LEU A 164 -8.38 -6.21 1.45
C LEU A 164 -9.50 -7.19 1.80
N ALA A 165 -10.49 -7.36 0.92
CA ALA A 165 -11.56 -8.33 1.12
C ALA A 165 -11.06 -9.77 1.24
N ALA A 166 -9.99 -10.12 0.52
CA ALA A 166 -9.34 -11.42 0.67
C ALA A 166 -8.74 -11.59 2.08
N LEU A 167 -8.02 -10.58 2.60
CA LEU A 167 -7.46 -10.64 3.95
C LEU A 167 -8.54 -10.68 5.03
N GLU A 168 -9.63 -9.94 4.88
CA GLU A 168 -10.76 -9.97 5.81
C GLU A 168 -11.47 -11.33 5.82
N ALA A 169 -11.59 -11.97 4.66
CA ALA A 169 -12.12 -13.32 4.58
C ALA A 169 -11.23 -14.34 5.29
N ALA A 170 -9.91 -14.17 5.26
CA ALA A 170 -8.99 -14.98 6.06
C ALA A 170 -9.20 -14.78 7.56
N GLU A 171 -9.26 -13.52 8.02
CA GLU A 171 -9.50 -13.18 9.43
C GLU A 171 -10.85 -13.76 9.93
N ALA A 172 -11.90 -13.69 9.10
CA ALA A 172 -13.21 -14.26 9.41
C ALA A 172 -13.21 -15.80 9.53
N GLN A 173 -12.21 -16.48 8.96
CA GLN A 173 -12.00 -17.93 9.12
C GLN A 173 -11.09 -18.29 10.32
N GLY A 174 -10.68 -17.30 11.12
CA GLY A 174 -9.79 -17.45 12.27
C GLY A 174 -8.37 -16.94 12.00
N GLY A 175 -7.96 -16.90 10.73
CA GLY A 175 -6.65 -16.41 10.33
C GLY A 175 -5.48 -17.16 10.98
N ASP A 176 -4.45 -16.42 11.38
CA ASP A 176 -3.30 -16.94 12.11
C ASP A 176 -3.73 -17.40 13.51
N ILE A 177 -3.42 -18.66 13.87
CA ILE A 177 -3.84 -19.28 15.14
C ILE A 177 -3.33 -18.56 16.40
N ARG A 178 -2.34 -17.66 16.26
CA ARG A 178 -1.84 -16.82 17.37
C ARG A 178 -2.61 -15.51 17.53
N GLY A 179 -3.49 -15.18 16.59
CA GLY A 179 -4.19 -13.90 16.48
C GLY A 179 -3.58 -13.01 15.39
N ARG A 180 -3.45 -11.71 15.68
CA ARG A 180 -3.07 -10.68 14.70
C ARG A 180 -2.18 -9.63 15.34
N GLN A 181 -1.31 -9.02 14.55
CA GLN A 181 -0.42 -7.96 15.03
C GLN A 181 -0.08 -6.93 13.95
N SER A 182 0.27 -7.36 12.74
CA SER A 182 0.69 -6.44 11.68
C SER A 182 0.06 -6.77 10.33
N ALA A 183 -0.05 -5.76 9.47
CA ALA A 183 -0.56 -5.90 8.11
C ALA A 183 0.09 -4.88 7.17
N ALA A 184 0.14 -5.20 5.88
CA ALA A 184 0.67 -4.30 4.88
C ALA A 184 0.01 -4.47 3.51
N LEU A 185 0.08 -3.43 2.70
CA LEU A 185 -0.37 -3.39 1.32
C LEU A 185 0.65 -2.59 0.50
N ILE A 186 1.21 -3.23 -0.53
CA ILE A 186 1.93 -2.55 -1.60
C ILE A 186 1.12 -2.72 -2.88
N MET A 187 0.89 -1.63 -3.60
CA MET A 187 0.29 -1.66 -4.93
C MET A 187 0.97 -0.64 -5.82
N VAL A 188 1.30 -1.09 -7.03
CA VAL A 188 2.05 -0.32 -8.02
C VAL A 188 1.27 -0.17 -9.32
N SER A 189 1.59 0.88 -10.08
CA SER A 189 1.05 1.10 -11.42
C SER A 189 1.34 -0.07 -12.36
N GLY A 190 0.48 -0.29 -13.36
CA GLY A 190 0.70 -1.34 -14.35
C GLY A 190 1.79 -1.03 -15.37
N LYS A 191 2.13 0.25 -15.54
CA LYS A 191 3.20 0.72 -16.42
C LYS A 191 4.22 1.51 -15.59
N PRO A 192 5.53 1.28 -15.79
CA PRO A 192 6.55 2.03 -15.08
C PRO A 192 6.60 3.47 -15.61
N SER A 193 6.69 4.44 -14.71
CA SER A 193 6.92 5.85 -15.07
C SER A 193 8.40 6.19 -15.24
N GLY A 194 9.30 5.24 -14.98
CA GLY A 194 10.74 5.47 -14.87
C GLY A 194 11.15 6.10 -13.53
N ARG A 195 10.18 6.37 -12.65
CA ARG A 195 10.40 6.91 -11.30
C ARG A 195 9.75 5.96 -10.29
N PRO A 196 10.49 4.96 -9.77
CA PRO A 196 9.91 3.91 -8.92
C PRO A 196 9.15 4.43 -7.69
N TRP A 197 9.52 5.60 -7.16
CA TRP A 197 8.82 6.24 -6.04
C TRP A 197 7.44 6.80 -6.43
N ALA A 198 7.22 7.17 -7.69
CA ALA A 198 5.94 7.65 -8.21
C ALA A 198 5.03 6.49 -8.66
N ASP A 199 5.61 5.31 -8.89
CA ASP A 199 4.88 4.13 -9.33
C ASP A 199 4.17 3.39 -8.19
N ARG A 200 4.52 3.68 -6.92
CA ARG A 200 3.86 3.13 -5.73
C ARG A 200 2.58 3.92 -5.42
N LYS A 201 1.44 3.35 -5.79
CA LYS A 201 0.11 3.91 -5.48
C LYS A 201 -0.30 3.70 -4.02
N PHE A 202 0.09 2.56 -3.46
CA PHE A 202 -0.05 2.24 -2.05
C PHE A 202 1.25 1.62 -1.55
N ASP A 203 1.75 2.12 -0.42
CA ASP A 203 2.83 1.52 0.35
C ASP A 203 2.52 1.75 1.83
N LEU A 204 1.62 0.90 2.34
CA LEU A 204 0.98 1.08 3.64
C LEU A 204 1.38 -0.05 4.58
N ARG A 205 1.71 0.32 5.81
CA ARG A 205 2.12 -0.60 6.86
C ARG A 205 1.43 -0.27 8.17
N VAL A 206 0.95 -1.31 8.83
CA VAL A 206 0.57 -1.33 10.23
C VAL A 206 1.49 -2.32 10.90
N ASP A 207 2.57 -1.84 11.52
CA ASP A 207 3.64 -2.71 12.02
C ASP A 207 3.30 -3.38 13.36
N ASP A 208 2.42 -2.77 14.16
CA ASP A 208 1.91 -3.29 15.43
C ASP A 208 0.56 -2.66 15.77
N HIS A 209 -0.50 -3.46 15.81
CA HIS A 209 -1.84 -3.04 16.21
C HIS A 209 -2.70 -4.25 16.61
N PRO A 210 -3.59 -4.15 17.61
CA PRO A 210 -4.50 -5.25 17.99
C PRO A 210 -5.56 -5.59 16.93
N VAL A 211 -5.82 -4.68 15.98
CA VAL A 211 -6.73 -4.88 14.84
C VAL A 211 -6.10 -4.32 13.55
N PRO A 212 -5.04 -4.95 13.03
CA PRO A 212 -4.20 -4.35 11.99
C PRO A 212 -4.90 -4.24 10.64
N LEU A 213 -5.83 -5.15 10.28
CA LEU A 213 -6.59 -5.05 9.03
C LEU A 213 -7.56 -3.86 9.02
N LYS A 214 -8.27 -3.62 10.12
CA LYS A 214 -9.14 -2.45 10.26
C LYS A 214 -8.34 -1.15 10.09
N GLU A 215 -7.14 -1.11 10.67
CA GLU A 215 -6.26 0.04 10.56
C GLU A 215 -5.67 0.18 9.14
N LEU A 216 -5.29 -0.92 8.50
CA LEU A 216 -4.84 -0.92 7.10
C LEU A 216 -5.94 -0.39 6.17
N ARG A 217 -7.21 -0.77 6.39
CA ARG A 217 -8.35 -0.25 5.64
C ARG A 217 -8.52 1.26 5.84
N ARG A 218 -8.38 1.76 7.07
CA ARG A 218 -8.38 3.21 7.38
C ARG A 218 -7.27 3.92 6.60
N LEU A 219 -6.06 3.34 6.57
CA LEU A 219 -4.92 3.89 5.82
C LEU A 219 -5.14 3.86 4.30
N VAL A 220 -5.81 2.84 3.76
CA VAL A 220 -6.17 2.80 2.32
C VAL A 220 -7.10 3.95 1.97
N THR A 221 -8.14 4.20 2.77
CA THR A 221 -9.01 5.37 2.57
C THR A 221 -8.23 6.67 2.66
N LEU A 222 -7.33 6.79 3.62
CA LEU A 222 -6.51 7.99 3.80
C LEU A 222 -5.54 8.20 2.62
N GLN A 223 -4.90 7.14 2.11
CA GLN A 223 -4.03 7.22 0.94
C GLN A 223 -4.81 7.60 -0.32
N ARG A 224 -6.03 7.07 -0.51
CA ARG A 224 -6.91 7.51 -1.62
C ARG A 224 -7.19 9.01 -1.53
N ALA A 225 -7.46 9.53 -0.34
CA ALA A 225 -7.66 10.95 -0.13
C ALA A 225 -6.37 11.77 -0.42
N TYR A 226 -5.19 11.31 0.02
CA TYR A 226 -3.92 11.97 -0.31
C TYR A 226 -3.56 11.89 -1.79
N ASN A 227 -3.93 10.83 -2.52
CA ASN A 227 -3.76 10.77 -3.95
C ASN A 227 -4.56 11.90 -4.65
N LEU A 228 -5.79 12.15 -4.20
CA LEU A 228 -6.60 13.28 -4.66
C LEU A 228 -6.03 14.64 -4.25
N MET A 229 -5.43 14.75 -3.05
CA MET A 229 -4.72 15.97 -2.65
C MET A 229 -3.57 16.28 -3.63
N ASN A 230 -2.75 15.27 -3.96
CA ASN A 230 -1.64 15.43 -4.89
C ASN A 230 -2.13 15.78 -6.31
N GLU A 231 -3.27 15.25 -6.74
CA GLU A 231 -3.91 15.66 -8.00
C GLU A 231 -4.36 17.13 -7.94
N GLY A 232 -4.86 17.57 -6.79
CA GLY A 232 -5.19 18.98 -6.54
C GLY A 232 -3.96 19.89 -6.57
N ASP A 233 -2.86 19.49 -5.94
CA ASP A 233 -1.58 20.21 -5.98
C ASP A 233 -1.07 20.36 -7.42
N LEU A 234 -1.09 19.27 -8.19
CA LEU A 234 -0.68 19.28 -9.59
C LEU A 234 -1.57 20.20 -10.45
N ALA A 235 -2.88 20.22 -10.19
CA ALA A 235 -3.80 21.14 -10.87
C ALA A 235 -3.48 22.61 -10.56
N ILE A 236 -3.10 22.93 -9.32
CA ILE A 236 -2.64 24.27 -8.93
C ILE A 236 -1.36 24.66 -9.68
N GLU A 237 -0.38 23.75 -9.81
CA GLU A 237 0.84 24.01 -10.60
C GLU A 237 0.52 24.36 -12.06
N HIS A 238 -0.56 23.80 -12.60
CA HIS A 238 -1.05 24.08 -13.95
C HIS A 238 -2.06 25.25 -14.02
N ASN A 239 -2.29 25.97 -12.93
CA ASN A 239 -3.28 27.03 -12.80
C ASN A 239 -4.74 26.61 -13.11
N ASP A 240 -5.04 25.31 -12.96
CA ASP A 240 -6.39 24.77 -13.14
C ASP A 240 -7.15 24.77 -11.80
N THR A 241 -7.80 25.89 -11.51
CA THR A 241 -8.53 26.08 -10.25
C THR A 241 -9.75 25.16 -10.13
N GLU A 242 -10.41 24.82 -11.24
CA GLU A 242 -11.59 23.96 -11.23
C GLU A 242 -11.21 22.51 -10.90
N ALA A 243 -10.18 21.98 -11.56
CA ALA A 243 -9.67 20.65 -11.27
C ALA A 243 -9.14 20.56 -9.83
N ALA A 244 -8.41 21.59 -9.36
CA ALA A 244 -7.93 21.64 -7.99
C ALA A 244 -9.08 21.57 -6.98
N LEU A 245 -10.11 22.42 -7.13
CA LEU A 245 -11.27 22.43 -6.25
C LEU A 245 -11.98 21.06 -6.23
N LYS A 246 -12.16 20.45 -7.40
CA LYS A 246 -12.78 19.13 -7.52
C LYS A 246 -11.99 18.06 -6.76
N ALA A 247 -10.67 18.05 -6.92
CA ALA A 247 -9.79 17.07 -6.28
C ALA A 247 -9.75 17.24 -4.76
N TYR A 248 -9.58 18.46 -4.25
CA TYR A 248 -9.58 18.73 -2.81
C TYR A 248 -10.93 18.44 -2.14
N SER A 249 -12.03 18.78 -2.81
CA SER A 249 -13.37 18.47 -2.31
C SER A 249 -13.59 16.95 -2.20
N ALA A 250 -13.16 16.19 -3.21
CA ALA A 250 -13.23 14.73 -3.18
C ALA A 250 -12.31 14.13 -2.08
N ALA A 251 -11.12 14.70 -1.86
CA ALA A 251 -10.23 14.29 -0.78
C ALA A 251 -10.87 14.50 0.60
N GLU A 252 -11.47 15.67 0.85
CA GLU A 252 -12.19 15.96 2.09
C GLU A 252 -13.35 14.98 2.31
N ALA A 253 -14.11 14.67 1.25
CA ALA A 253 -15.23 13.73 1.32
C ALA A 253 -14.81 12.33 1.79
N LEU A 254 -13.60 11.88 1.42
CA LEU A 254 -13.05 10.59 1.86
C LEU A 254 -12.52 10.61 3.30
N ALA A 255 -12.02 11.75 3.77
CA ALA A 255 -11.43 11.88 5.09
C ALA A 255 -11.83 13.20 5.77
N PRO A 256 -13.14 13.38 6.10
CA PRO A 256 -13.67 14.66 6.60
C PRO A 256 -13.17 15.02 7.99
N GLY A 257 -12.55 14.08 8.71
CA GLY A 257 -11.90 14.32 10.00
C GLY A 257 -10.45 14.82 9.89
N ASN A 258 -9.85 14.82 8.69
CA ASN A 258 -8.48 15.29 8.49
C ASN A 258 -8.49 16.82 8.31
N ALA A 259 -7.95 17.54 9.30
CA ALA A 259 -7.93 19.00 9.29
C ALA A 259 -7.17 19.58 8.08
N GLU A 260 -6.14 18.90 7.58
CA GLU A 260 -5.38 19.36 6.42
C GLU A 260 -6.20 19.31 5.13
N MET A 261 -6.93 18.22 4.90
CA MET A 261 -7.79 18.09 3.71
C MET A 261 -8.93 19.11 3.72
N VAL A 262 -9.54 19.33 4.89
CA VAL A 262 -10.54 20.39 5.10
C VAL A 262 -9.93 21.77 4.83
N PHE A 263 -8.68 22.01 5.27
CA PHE A 263 -8.00 23.29 5.11
C PHE A 263 -7.74 23.60 3.63
N TRP A 264 -7.16 22.66 2.87
CA TRP A 264 -6.83 22.88 1.47
C TRP A 264 -8.07 22.91 0.56
N HIS A 265 -9.14 22.19 0.90
CA HIS A 265 -10.44 22.39 0.27
C HIS A 265 -10.95 23.82 0.49
N ALA A 266 -10.85 24.35 1.70
CA ALA A 266 -11.24 25.74 1.96
C ALA A 266 -10.38 26.76 1.19
N VAL A 267 -9.07 26.55 1.10
CA VAL A 267 -8.16 27.40 0.33
C VAL A 267 -8.50 27.39 -1.16
N SER A 268 -8.77 26.21 -1.73
CA SER A 268 -9.17 26.10 -3.15
C SER A 268 -10.53 26.75 -3.43
N LEU A 269 -11.49 26.69 -2.50
CA LEU A 269 -12.74 27.46 -2.59
C LEU A 269 -12.49 28.97 -2.64
N VAL A 270 -11.57 29.50 -1.82
CA VAL A 270 -11.20 30.92 -1.86
C VAL A 270 -10.62 31.29 -3.22
N ASN A 271 -9.70 30.48 -3.76
CA ASN A 271 -9.09 30.71 -5.07
C ASN A 271 -10.11 30.63 -6.22
N ALA A 272 -11.15 29.81 -6.07
CA ALA A 272 -12.30 29.73 -6.97
C ALA A 272 -13.32 30.87 -6.78
N GLY A 273 -13.07 31.84 -5.89
CA GLY A 273 -13.97 32.96 -5.59
C GLY A 273 -15.14 32.61 -4.65
N LYS A 274 -15.19 31.39 -4.13
CA LYS A 274 -16.28 30.85 -3.27
C LYS A 274 -15.98 31.07 -1.79
N VAL A 275 -15.72 32.32 -1.42
CA VAL A 275 -15.26 32.68 -0.06
C VAL A 275 -16.25 32.27 1.02
N ASP A 276 -17.56 32.45 0.80
CA ASP A 276 -18.60 32.11 1.78
C ASP A 276 -18.66 30.60 2.09
N GLU A 277 -18.40 29.75 1.09
CA GLU A 277 -18.34 28.30 1.26
C GLU A 277 -17.08 27.87 2.03
N ALA A 278 -15.97 28.62 1.89
CA ALA A 278 -14.71 28.32 2.57
C ALA A 278 -14.74 28.62 4.08
N LEU A 279 -15.48 29.65 4.52
CA LEU A 279 -15.51 30.10 5.91
C LEU A 279 -15.86 29.00 6.93
N PRO A 280 -16.94 28.20 6.77
CA PRO A 280 -17.27 27.15 7.72
C PRO A 280 -16.18 26.06 7.81
N LEU A 281 -15.53 25.73 6.70
CA LEU A 281 -14.43 24.77 6.65
C LEU A 281 -13.20 25.30 7.39
N LEU A 282 -12.84 26.57 7.18
CA LEU A 282 -11.77 27.24 7.94
C LEU A 282 -12.08 27.27 9.44
N GLN A 283 -13.32 27.55 9.84
CA GLN A 283 -13.69 27.49 11.26
C GLN A 283 -13.55 26.08 11.85
N LYS A 284 -13.83 25.03 11.07
CA LYS A 284 -13.63 23.65 11.49
C LYS A 284 -12.14 23.35 11.72
N THR A 285 -11.24 23.81 10.86
CA THR A 285 -9.79 23.60 11.03
C THR A 285 -9.25 24.40 12.21
N TYR A 286 -9.69 25.65 12.40
CA TYR A 286 -9.27 26.47 13.55
C TYR A 286 -9.69 25.90 14.90
N LYS A 287 -10.85 25.24 14.96
CA LYS A 287 -11.31 24.53 16.16
C LYS A 287 -10.48 23.28 16.44
N ALA A 288 -9.95 22.62 15.40
CA ALA A 288 -9.06 21.47 15.57
C ALA A 288 -7.68 21.90 16.11
N ASP A 289 -7.12 22.98 15.57
CA ASP A 289 -5.87 23.58 16.06
C ASP A 289 -5.78 25.06 15.64
N ALA A 290 -5.50 25.95 16.59
CA ALA A 290 -5.37 27.38 16.29
C ALA A 290 -4.21 27.71 15.33
N ARG A 291 -3.20 26.83 15.20
CA ARG A 291 -2.05 26.99 14.29
C ARG A 291 -2.45 27.02 12.81
N TRP A 292 -3.63 26.50 12.44
CA TRP A 292 -4.15 26.62 11.08
C TRP A 292 -4.40 28.08 10.66
N LYS A 293 -4.72 28.98 11.60
CA LYS A 293 -4.80 30.43 11.32
C LYS A 293 -3.43 31.01 10.97
N GLU A 294 -2.39 30.54 11.63
CA GLU A 294 -1.02 30.96 11.36
C GLU A 294 -0.53 30.46 10.00
N LEU A 295 -0.89 29.23 9.61
CA LEU A 295 -0.65 28.75 8.24
C LEU A 295 -1.36 29.63 7.22
N LEU A 296 -2.65 29.92 7.42
CA LEU A 296 -3.43 30.75 6.49
C LEU A 296 -2.77 32.11 6.22
N LYS A 297 -2.24 32.78 7.27
CA LYS A 297 -1.53 34.06 7.15
C LYS A 297 -0.28 34.00 6.26
N ARG A 298 0.33 32.82 6.10
CA ARG A 298 1.56 32.63 5.33
C ARG A 298 1.30 32.39 3.84
N LEU A 299 0.10 31.94 3.48
CA LEU A 299 -0.25 31.55 2.11
C LEU A 299 -0.15 32.67 1.06
N PRO A 300 -0.49 33.95 1.37
CA PRO A 300 -0.39 35.02 0.38
C PRO A 300 1.03 35.22 -0.15
N LYS A 301 2.05 35.19 0.73
CA LYS A 301 3.45 35.35 0.34
C LYS A 301 3.96 34.22 -0.56
N SER A 302 3.37 33.03 -0.46
CA SER A 302 3.65 31.89 -1.34
C SER A 302 2.82 31.87 -2.63
N GLY A 303 1.95 32.87 -2.85
CA GLY A 303 1.06 32.91 -4.01
C GLY A 303 -0.10 31.91 -3.96
N LEU A 304 -0.32 31.24 -2.82
CA LEU A 304 -1.40 30.25 -2.64
C LEU A 304 -2.74 30.89 -2.26
N LEU A 305 -2.72 32.17 -1.89
CA LEU A 305 -3.88 33.02 -1.70
C LEU A 305 -3.57 34.44 -2.22
N PRO A 306 -4.57 35.26 -2.56
CA PRO A 306 -4.35 36.67 -2.92
C PRO A 306 -3.79 37.50 -1.76
N GLU A 307 -2.89 38.44 -2.05
CA GLU A 307 -2.45 39.47 -1.10
C GLU A 307 -3.53 40.56 -0.91
N ASP A 308 -4.66 40.19 -0.30
CA ASP A 308 -5.78 41.10 0.02
C ASP A 308 -6.05 41.16 1.54
N PRO A 309 -5.70 42.26 2.23
CA PRO A 309 -5.95 42.42 3.66
C PRO A 309 -7.42 42.32 4.07
N LYS A 310 -8.38 42.73 3.22
CA LYS A 310 -9.82 42.64 3.54
C LYS A 310 -10.27 41.19 3.52
N LEU A 311 -9.87 40.46 2.47
CA LEU A 311 -10.12 39.03 2.36
C LEU A 311 -9.51 38.29 3.56
N MET A 312 -8.24 38.54 3.87
CA MET A 312 -7.56 37.86 4.97
C MET A 312 -8.22 38.10 6.33
N ASN A 313 -8.67 39.32 6.64
CA ASN A 313 -9.42 39.60 7.87
C ASN A 313 -10.73 38.79 7.94
N ARG A 314 -11.43 38.67 6.81
CA ARG A 314 -12.66 37.87 6.70
C ARG A 314 -12.36 36.38 6.94
N LEU A 315 -11.33 35.83 6.30
CA LEU A 315 -10.97 34.41 6.44
C LEU A 315 -10.53 34.06 7.87
N LEU A 316 -9.77 34.95 8.53
CA LEU A 316 -9.28 34.73 9.90
C LEU A 316 -10.37 34.89 10.99
N GLY A 317 -11.53 35.43 10.61
CA GLY A 317 -12.61 35.78 11.54
C GLY A 317 -12.25 36.93 12.47
N THR A 318 -11.32 37.80 12.06
CA THR A 318 -10.98 39.02 12.79
C THR A 318 -11.85 40.15 12.25
N SER A 319 -12.99 40.40 12.90
CA SER A 319 -13.75 41.63 12.65
C SER A 319 -12.85 42.83 12.96
N ARG A 320 -12.76 43.78 12.03
CA ARG A 320 -12.36 45.15 12.35
C ARG A 320 -13.49 45.83 13.10
#